data_AF-D7B3X6-F1
#
_entry.id   AF-D7B3X6-F1
#
_cell.length_a   1.000
_cell.length_b   1.000
_cell.length_c   1.000
_cell.angle_alpha   90.00
_cell.angle_beta   90.00
_cell.angle_gamma   90.00
#
_symmetry.space_group_name_H-M   'P 1'
#
loop_
_entity.id
_entity.type
_entity.pdbx_description
1 polymer ?
#
loop_
_entity_poly.entity_id
_entity_poly.type
_entity_poly.pdbx_seq_one_letter_code
_entity_poly.pdbx_strand_id
1 'polypeptide(L)'
;MVRFLIAVLLLAAVTACAGADGGADDGAAPSSSPSPSAVEAVTPSPSPSSFPSPSPFASAAAGSEADATADVCGRAVEAAQAREDGAVQIAESGERLALMAVAAAPAIDEEVLQIYNDNSDQPQEAVSLIADWCEENGY
;
A
#
# COMPACT_ATOMS: atom_id res chain seq x y z
N MET A 1 13.49 26.65 16.81
CA MET A 1 13.42 25.72 17.96
C MET A 1 12.08 25.89 18.71
N VAL A 2 10.93 25.55 18.10
CA VAL A 2 9.61 25.66 18.79
C VAL A 2 8.56 24.65 18.23
N ARG A 3 8.94 23.40 17.96
CA ARG A 3 7.97 22.40 17.40
C ARG A 3 8.00 21.02 18.09
N PHE A 4 8.50 20.94 19.32
CA PHE A 4 8.64 19.69 20.09
C PHE A 4 7.58 19.50 21.20
N LEU A 5 6.40 20.13 21.10
CA LEU A 5 5.39 20.14 22.17
C LEU A 5 4.01 19.60 21.74
N ILE A 6 3.97 18.52 20.95
CA ILE A 6 2.70 17.83 20.63
C ILE A 6 2.86 16.30 20.74
N ALA A 7 3.59 15.83 21.76
CA ALA A 7 3.85 14.40 21.94
C ALA A 7 3.33 13.80 23.27
N VAL A 8 2.61 14.54 24.12
CA VAL A 8 2.34 14.08 25.50
C VAL A 8 0.90 14.34 25.97
N LEU A 9 -0.12 14.13 25.12
CA LEU A 9 -1.51 14.41 25.52
C LEU A 9 -2.57 13.39 25.09
N LEU A 10 -2.20 12.13 24.85
CA LEU A 10 -3.17 11.04 24.63
C LEU A 10 -2.83 9.78 25.46
N LEU A 11 -2.61 9.97 26.77
CA LEU A 11 -2.54 8.87 27.73
C LEU A 11 -3.56 9.11 28.86
N ALA A 12 -4.83 8.82 28.57
CA ALA A 12 -5.92 8.70 29.54
C ALA A 12 -6.67 7.40 29.20
N ALA A 13 -6.36 6.29 29.87
CA ALA A 13 -6.98 5.86 31.13
C ALA A 13 -8.42 5.36 30.96
N VAL A 14 -8.61 4.03 30.89
CA VAL A 14 -9.81 3.24 31.27
C VAL A 14 -9.35 1.77 31.37
N THR A 15 -8.84 1.30 32.51
CA THR A 15 -9.49 0.71 33.71
C THR A 15 -9.55 -0.81 33.69
N ALA A 16 -8.99 -1.36 34.77
CA ALA A 16 -8.96 -2.75 35.18
C ALA A 16 -10.34 -3.41 35.27
N CYS A 17 -10.35 -4.74 35.09
CA CYS A 17 -11.13 -5.61 35.97
C CYS A 17 -10.38 -6.93 36.14
N ALA A 18 -9.83 -7.12 37.34
CA ALA A 18 -9.38 -8.39 37.87
C ALA A 18 -10.60 -9.13 38.42
N GLY A 19 -10.68 -10.44 38.18
CA GLY A 19 -11.70 -11.30 38.77
C GLY A 19 -11.16 -12.71 38.92
N ALA A 20 -10.67 -13.02 40.12
CA ALA A 20 -10.50 -14.37 40.62
C ALA A 20 -11.87 -14.99 40.93
N ASP A 21 -11.97 -16.32 40.90
CA ASP A 21 -12.55 -17.17 41.97
C ASP A 21 -12.70 -18.61 41.47
N GLY A 22 -12.29 -19.56 42.32
CA GLY A 22 -12.35 -21.00 42.06
C GLY A 22 -13.64 -21.65 42.56
N GLY A 23 -13.76 -22.97 42.39
CA GLY A 23 -14.69 -23.80 43.18
C GLY A 23 -15.47 -24.85 42.40
N ALA A 24 -14.99 -26.09 42.47
CA ALA A 24 -15.70 -27.34 42.77
C ALA A 24 -17.17 -27.61 42.30
N ASP A 25 -17.27 -28.70 41.53
CA ASP A 25 -18.02 -29.94 41.81
C ASP A 25 -19.54 -30.08 41.51
N ASP A 26 -19.81 -31.29 40.99
CA ASP A 26 -21.03 -32.10 40.98
C ASP A 26 -22.16 -31.84 39.98
N GLY A 27 -22.45 -32.88 39.20
CA GLY A 27 -23.80 -33.41 39.16
C GLY A 27 -24.68 -33.07 37.94
N ALA A 28 -25.10 -34.15 37.28
CA ALA A 28 -26.31 -34.28 36.46
C ALA A 28 -26.25 -33.85 34.97
N ALA A 29 -26.20 -34.86 34.10
CA ALA A 29 -26.86 -34.80 32.80
C ALA A 29 -28.38 -34.67 33.01
N PRO A 30 -29.08 -33.92 32.14
CA PRO A 30 -29.84 -34.63 31.11
C PRO A 30 -29.74 -33.99 29.71
N SER A 31 -30.00 -34.83 28.71
CA SER A 31 -30.22 -34.49 27.30
C SER A 31 -31.04 -33.21 27.09
N SER A 32 -30.59 -32.39 26.16
CA SER A 32 -31.46 -31.64 25.23
C SER A 32 -30.63 -31.24 24.01
N SER A 33 -30.90 -31.90 22.88
CA SER A 33 -30.43 -31.47 21.57
C SER A 33 -31.31 -30.31 21.10
N PRO A 34 -30.70 -29.18 20.71
CA PRO A 34 -31.25 -28.40 19.62
C PRO A 34 -30.24 -28.30 18.46
N SER A 35 -30.67 -28.74 17.28
CA SER A 35 -30.03 -28.45 15.99
C SER A 35 -29.71 -26.96 15.86
N PRO A 36 -28.45 -26.56 15.60
CA PRO A 36 -28.20 -25.27 15.00
C PRO A 36 -28.45 -25.40 13.49
N SER A 37 -29.57 -24.81 13.03
CA SER A 37 -29.81 -24.48 11.63
C SER A 37 -28.57 -23.82 11.03
N ALA A 38 -28.12 -24.34 9.88
CA ALA A 38 -27.16 -23.67 9.03
C ALA A 38 -27.76 -22.33 8.58
N VAL A 39 -27.31 -21.24 9.19
CA VAL A 39 -27.51 -19.90 8.63
C VAL A 39 -26.41 -19.75 7.59
N GLU A 40 -26.79 -19.82 6.32
CA GLU A 40 -25.92 -19.45 5.22
C GLU A 40 -25.48 -18.00 5.44
N ALA A 41 -24.22 -17.81 5.81
CA ALA A 41 -23.61 -16.51 5.87
C ALA A 41 -23.55 -15.97 4.44
N VAL A 42 -24.35 -14.95 4.17
CA VAL A 42 -24.30 -14.11 2.98
C VAL A 42 -22.85 -13.66 2.78
N THR A 43 -22.21 -14.18 1.75
CA THR A 43 -20.89 -13.72 1.32
C THR A 43 -21.03 -12.26 0.88
N PRO A 44 -20.21 -11.31 1.39
CA PRO A 44 -20.19 -9.98 0.80
C PRO A 44 -19.65 -10.10 -0.62
N SER A 45 -20.49 -9.75 -1.59
CA SER A 45 -20.10 -9.55 -2.98
C SER A 45 -19.04 -8.43 -3.03
N PRO A 46 -17.80 -8.70 -3.46
CA PRO A 46 -16.87 -7.62 -3.72
C PRO A 46 -17.43 -6.79 -4.87
N SER A 47 -17.75 -5.53 -4.61
CA SER A 47 -17.94 -4.55 -5.69
C SER A 47 -16.70 -4.60 -6.59
N PRO A 48 -16.85 -4.69 -7.91
CA PRO A 48 -15.73 -4.42 -8.79
C PRO A 48 -15.40 -2.94 -8.63
N SER A 49 -14.41 -2.63 -7.78
CA SER A 49 -13.63 -1.42 -7.98
C SER A 49 -13.20 -1.46 -9.42
N SER A 50 -13.64 -0.46 -10.18
CA SER A 50 -13.20 -0.23 -11.53
C SER A 50 -11.73 0.14 -11.44
N PHE A 51 -10.87 -0.87 -11.39
CA PHE A 51 -9.48 -0.74 -11.74
C PHE A 51 -9.49 -0.20 -13.16
N PRO A 52 -8.91 0.99 -13.44
CA PRO A 52 -8.57 1.30 -14.82
C PRO A 52 -7.70 0.12 -15.27
N SER A 53 -8.21 -0.62 -16.26
CA SER A 53 -7.44 -1.66 -16.93
C SER A 53 -6.09 -1.03 -17.28
N PRO A 54 -4.93 -1.59 -16.86
CA PRO A 54 -3.67 -1.10 -17.38
C PRO A 54 -3.80 -1.26 -18.89
N SER A 55 -3.89 -0.13 -19.57
CA SER A 55 -3.88 -0.11 -21.02
C SER A 55 -2.68 -0.93 -21.45
N PRO A 56 -2.78 -1.76 -22.51
CA PRO A 56 -1.61 -2.46 -23.02
C PRO A 56 -0.61 -1.37 -23.40
N PHE A 57 0.41 -1.16 -22.54
CA PHE A 57 1.39 -0.09 -22.72
C PHE A 57 2.02 -0.32 -24.08
N ALA A 58 1.58 0.54 -24.99
CA ALA A 58 1.75 0.39 -26.41
C ALA A 58 3.22 0.65 -26.69
N SER A 59 3.87 -0.35 -27.25
CA SER A 59 5.13 -0.24 -27.96
C SER A 59 6.29 0.33 -27.12
N ALA A 60 7.29 -0.49 -26.89
CA ALA A 60 8.67 -0.04 -26.87
C ALA A 60 9.02 0.55 -28.25
N ALA A 61 8.38 1.67 -28.62
CA ALA A 61 8.94 2.59 -29.57
C ALA A 61 10.23 3.09 -28.95
N ALA A 62 11.24 3.37 -29.75
CA ALA A 62 12.39 4.15 -29.30
C ALA A 62 11.86 5.53 -28.86
N GLY A 63 11.40 5.61 -27.61
CA GLY A 63 10.85 6.80 -27.00
C GLY A 63 11.99 7.78 -26.80
N SER A 64 11.69 9.06 -26.97
CA SER A 64 12.64 10.09 -26.59
C SER A 64 12.89 9.97 -25.08
N GLU A 65 13.96 10.56 -24.58
CA GLU A 65 14.22 10.66 -23.13
C GLU A 65 12.96 11.12 -22.36
N ALA A 66 12.27 12.14 -22.88
CA ALA A 66 11.01 12.64 -22.32
C ALA A 66 9.88 11.59 -22.27
N ASP A 67 9.78 10.69 -23.26
CA ASP A 67 8.76 9.62 -23.25
C ASP A 67 9.08 8.56 -22.20
N ALA A 68 10.36 8.23 -22.04
CA ALA A 68 10.81 7.27 -21.02
C ALA A 68 10.66 7.85 -19.61
N THR A 69 11.00 9.13 -19.41
CA THR A 69 10.78 9.84 -18.16
C THR A 69 9.29 9.90 -17.84
N ALA A 70 8.42 10.23 -18.80
CA ALA A 70 6.97 10.25 -18.59
C ALA A 70 6.39 8.86 -18.22
N ASP A 71 6.86 7.78 -18.84
CA ASP A 71 6.45 6.40 -18.48
C ASP A 71 6.85 6.06 -17.04
N VAL A 72 8.09 6.38 -16.65
CA VAL A 72 8.55 6.19 -15.27
C VAL A 72 7.74 7.02 -14.29
N CYS A 73 7.49 8.29 -14.62
CA CYS A 73 6.70 9.20 -13.80
C CYS A 73 5.27 8.70 -13.60
N GLY A 74 4.58 8.28 -14.66
CA GLY A 74 3.23 7.73 -14.54
C GLY A 74 3.19 6.51 -13.62
N ARG A 75 4.16 5.60 -13.76
CA ARG A 75 4.26 4.41 -12.89
C ARG A 75 4.58 4.76 -11.44
N ALA A 76 5.48 5.71 -11.21
CA ALA A 76 5.89 6.13 -9.87
C ALA A 76 4.74 6.82 -9.13
N VAL A 77 4.04 7.73 -9.79
CA VAL A 77 2.87 8.45 -9.24
C VAL A 77 1.72 7.47 -8.95
N GLU A 78 1.40 6.55 -9.86
CA GLU A 78 0.39 5.52 -9.59
C GLU A 78 0.76 4.65 -8.38
N ALA A 79 2.03 4.27 -8.26
CA ALA A 79 2.49 3.46 -7.14
C ALA A 79 2.43 4.21 -5.81
N ALA A 80 2.82 5.50 -5.81
CA ALA A 80 2.73 6.37 -4.64
C ALA A 80 1.27 6.56 -4.19
N GLN A 81 0.36 6.89 -5.12
CA GLN A 81 -1.07 7.03 -4.82
C GLN A 81 -1.68 5.72 -4.30
N ALA A 82 -1.31 4.58 -4.89
CA ALA A 82 -1.76 3.29 -4.40
C ALA A 82 -1.30 3.02 -2.95
N ARG A 83 -0.14 3.53 -2.51
CA ARG A 83 0.27 3.44 -1.09
C ARG A 83 -0.64 4.31 -0.22
N GLU A 84 -0.92 5.53 -0.63
CA GLU A 84 -1.77 6.48 0.10
C GLU A 84 -3.19 5.94 0.27
N ASP A 85 -3.72 5.27 -0.76
CA ASP A 85 -5.01 4.58 -0.75
C ASP A 85 -5.03 3.29 0.08
N GLY A 86 -3.89 2.87 0.63
CA GLY A 86 -3.73 1.62 1.39
C GLY A 86 -3.71 0.37 0.51
N ALA A 87 -3.61 0.51 -0.81
CA ALA A 87 -3.55 -0.57 -1.79
C ALA A 87 -2.11 -1.14 -1.92
N VAL A 88 -1.56 -1.63 -0.80
CA VAL A 88 -0.15 -2.03 -0.64
C VAL A 88 0.35 -2.98 -1.75
N GLN A 89 -0.42 -3.99 -2.13
CA GLN A 89 -0.02 -4.97 -3.15
C GLN A 89 0.11 -4.34 -4.55
N ILE A 90 -0.72 -3.34 -4.85
CA ILE A 90 -0.71 -2.63 -6.13
C ILE A 90 0.47 -1.68 -6.16
N ALA A 91 0.70 -0.96 -5.07
CA ALA A 91 1.86 -0.10 -4.91
C ALA A 91 3.18 -0.86 -5.07
N GLU A 92 3.35 -2.01 -4.41
CA GLU A 92 4.58 -2.81 -4.53
C GLU A 92 4.81 -3.30 -5.96
N SER A 93 3.73 -3.69 -6.65
CA SER A 93 3.82 -4.05 -8.05
C SER A 93 4.17 -2.85 -8.94
N GLY A 94 3.59 -1.68 -8.66
CA GLY A 94 3.85 -0.42 -9.36
C GLY A 94 5.29 0.05 -9.18
N GLU A 95 5.79 0.05 -7.94
CA GLU A 95 7.17 0.37 -7.59
C GLU A 95 8.15 -0.49 -8.38
N ARG A 96 7.93 -1.82 -8.40
CA ARG A 96 8.79 -2.73 -9.13
C ARG A 96 8.78 -2.46 -10.63
N LEU A 97 7.64 -2.09 -11.18
CA LEU A 97 7.49 -1.74 -12.59
C LEU A 97 8.16 -0.40 -12.93
N ALA A 98 8.04 0.60 -12.06
CA ALA A 98 8.70 1.91 -12.22
C ALA A 98 10.22 1.75 -12.23
N LEU A 99 10.78 1.01 -11.27
CA LEU A 99 12.21 0.76 -11.19
C LEU A 99 12.74 -0.09 -12.37
N MET A 100 11.94 -1.04 -12.85
CA MET A 100 12.27 -1.79 -14.07
C MET A 100 12.29 -0.87 -15.30
N ALA A 101 11.35 0.08 -15.40
CA ALA A 101 11.29 1.03 -16.49
C ALA A 101 12.52 1.97 -16.48
N VAL A 102 12.93 2.48 -15.31
CA VAL A 102 14.18 3.26 -15.17
C VAL A 102 15.40 2.46 -15.66
N ALA A 103 15.54 1.22 -15.18
CA ALA A 103 16.69 0.38 -15.54
C ALA A 103 16.69 -0.07 -17.02
N ALA A 104 15.51 -0.12 -17.65
CA ALA A 104 15.36 -0.49 -19.05
C ALA A 104 15.41 0.71 -20.02
N ALA A 105 15.31 1.94 -19.51
CA ALA A 105 15.29 3.14 -20.33
C ALA A 105 16.68 3.40 -20.94
N PRO A 106 16.80 3.49 -22.28
CA PRO A 106 18.08 3.81 -22.94
C PRO A 106 18.50 5.27 -22.74
N ALA A 107 17.55 6.15 -22.46
CA ALA A 107 17.72 7.54 -22.07
C ALA A 107 16.55 7.92 -21.16
N ILE A 108 16.87 8.47 -19.99
CA ILE A 108 15.91 8.99 -19.01
C ILE A 108 16.54 10.25 -18.41
N ASP A 109 15.71 11.10 -17.82
CA ASP A 109 16.18 12.29 -17.10
C ASP A 109 17.27 11.92 -16.08
N GLU A 110 18.34 12.72 -16.05
CA GLU A 110 19.52 12.48 -15.21
C GLU A 110 19.17 12.50 -13.72
N GLU A 111 18.23 13.36 -13.30
CA GLU A 111 17.84 13.48 -11.90
C GLU A 111 17.02 12.27 -11.45
N VAL A 112 16.14 11.75 -12.31
CA VAL A 112 15.42 10.48 -12.07
C VAL A 112 16.39 9.31 -11.97
N LEU A 113 17.39 9.26 -12.85
CA LEU A 113 18.43 8.24 -12.81
C LEU A 113 19.28 8.35 -11.53
N GLN A 114 19.57 9.57 -11.08
CA GLN A 114 20.31 9.80 -9.86
C GLN A 114 19.53 9.33 -8.63
N ILE A 115 18.25 9.69 -8.51
CA ILE A 115 17.36 9.24 -7.43
C ILE A 115 17.31 7.71 -7.37
N TYR A 116 17.18 7.06 -8.53
CA TYR A 116 17.21 5.59 -8.63
C TYR A 116 18.51 4.97 -8.10
N ASN A 117 19.66 5.52 -8.51
CA ASN A 117 20.96 4.97 -8.11
C ASN A 117 21.23 5.19 -6.61
N ASP A 118 20.91 6.38 -6.09
CA ASP A 118 21.15 6.77 -4.70
C ASP A 118 20.26 5.99 -3.71
N ASN A 119 19.10 5.50 -4.17
CA ASN A 119 18.11 4.79 -3.34
C ASN A 119 17.87 3.35 -3.80
N SER A 120 18.84 2.73 -4.50
CA SER A 120 18.68 1.40 -5.10
C SER A 120 18.40 0.28 -4.08
N ASP A 121 18.79 0.45 -2.81
CA ASP A 121 18.49 -0.46 -1.70
C ASP A 121 17.12 -0.20 -1.03
N GLN A 122 16.47 0.92 -1.36
CA GLN A 122 15.20 1.36 -0.78
C GLN A 122 14.19 1.66 -1.90
N PRO A 123 13.58 0.62 -2.51
CA PRO A 123 12.73 0.78 -3.70
C PRO A 123 11.51 1.67 -3.46
N GLN A 124 10.96 1.64 -2.25
CA GLN A 124 9.83 2.48 -1.87
C GLN A 124 10.24 3.96 -1.77
N GLU A 125 11.40 4.25 -1.18
CA GLU A 125 11.91 5.62 -1.07
C GLU A 125 12.29 6.17 -2.46
N ALA A 126 12.96 5.36 -3.28
CA ALA A 126 13.29 5.72 -4.65
C ALA A 126 12.05 6.12 -5.46
N VAL A 127 10.98 5.31 -5.40
CA VAL A 127 9.76 5.57 -6.16
C VAL A 127 9.00 6.78 -5.62
N SER A 128 8.98 7.01 -4.30
CA SER A 128 8.39 8.22 -3.71
C SER A 128 9.11 9.47 -4.20
N LEU A 129 10.45 9.49 -4.14
CA LEU A 129 11.25 10.63 -4.58
C LEU A 129 11.12 10.88 -6.09
N ILE A 130 11.04 9.82 -6.90
CA ILE A 130 10.76 9.95 -8.34
C ILE A 130 9.36 10.55 -8.55
N ALA A 131 8.34 10.09 -7.82
CA ALA A 131 6.99 10.64 -7.94
C ALA A 131 6.94 12.13 -7.57
N ASP A 132 7.57 12.53 -6.45
CA ASP A 132 7.70 13.93 -6.03
C ASP A 132 8.39 14.78 -7.11
N TRP A 133 9.49 14.28 -7.68
CA TRP A 133 10.20 14.95 -8.77
C TRP A 133 9.33 15.14 -10.01
N CYS A 134 8.57 14.11 -10.37
CA CYS A 134 7.66 14.14 -11.52
C CYS A 134 6.56 15.19 -11.35
N GLU A 135 5.97 15.28 -10.15
CA GLU A 135 4.98 16.31 -9.83
C GLU A 135 5.57 17.72 -9.88
N GLU A 136 6.78 17.94 -9.37
CA GLU A 136 7.45 19.23 -9.40
C GLU A 136 7.77 19.70 -10.83
N ASN A 137 8.04 18.75 -11.74
CA ASN A 137 8.38 19.01 -13.14
C ASN A 137 7.17 18.94 -14.10
N GLY A 138 5.98 18.60 -13.59
CA GLY A 138 4.73 18.59 -14.36
C GLY A 138 4.57 17.41 -15.33
N TYR A 139 5.12 16.25 -14.96
CA TYR A 139 4.89 14.98 -15.66
C TYR A 139 3.57 14.31 -15.27
#